data_AF-A0A402AGD7-F1
#
_entry.id   AF-A0A402AGD7-F1
#
_cell.length_a   1.000
_cell.length_b   1.000
_cell.length_c   1.000
_cell.angle_alpha   90.00
_cell.angle_beta   90.00
_cell.angle_gamma   90.00
#
_symmetry.space_group_name_H-M   'P 1'
#
loop_
_entity.id
_entity.type
_entity.pdbx_description
1 polymer ?
#
loop_
_entity_poly.entity_id
_entity_poly.type
_entity_poly.pdbx_seq_one_letter_code
_entity_poly.pdbx_strand_id
1 'polypeptide(L)'
;MPIHYILRGKQQAQDFEHEGMLSEEQLSGVDIRQDTALINVAIRTLRSQGIEAEWQECVLESAERPAQTYIRYKKRWTLQKVR
;
A
#
# COMPACT_ATOMS: atom_id res chain seq x y z
N MET A 1 -9.04 -6.69 11.97
CA MET A 1 -9.56 -6.76 10.59
C MET A 1 -8.42 -6.67 9.60
N PRO A 2 -8.35 -7.56 8.59
CA PRO A 2 -7.27 -7.53 7.63
C PRO A 2 -7.48 -6.45 6.57
N ILE A 3 -6.38 -5.83 6.13
CA ILE A 3 -6.41 -4.81 5.08
C ILE A 3 -5.71 -5.37 3.86
N HIS A 4 -6.44 -5.51 2.78
CA HIS A 4 -5.91 -5.94 1.49
C HIS A 4 -5.24 -4.74 0.81
N TYR A 5 -4.06 -4.98 0.22
CA TYR A 5 -3.36 -3.97 -0.54
C TYR A 5 -2.82 -4.53 -1.84
N ILE A 6 -2.83 -3.68 -2.87
CA ILE A 6 -2.18 -3.95 -4.15
C ILE A 6 -1.21 -2.81 -4.39
N LEU A 7 0.08 -3.09 -4.45
CA LEU A 7 1.13 -2.14 -4.72
C LEU A 7 1.63 -2.32 -6.15
N ARG A 8 1.66 -1.22 -6.92
CA ARG A 8 2.14 -1.18 -8.30
C ARG A 8 3.27 -0.20 -8.42
N GLY A 9 4.32 -0.60 -9.13
CA GLY A 9 5.52 0.18 -9.26
C GLY A 9 6.43 -0.35 -10.35
N LYS A 10 7.70 0.02 -10.25
CA LYS A 10 8.74 -0.48 -11.15
C LYS A 10 9.85 -1.15 -10.37
N GLN A 11 10.24 -2.34 -10.80
CA GLN A 11 11.40 -3.05 -10.29
C GLN A 11 12.35 -3.31 -11.46
N GLN A 12 13.57 -2.79 -11.40
CA GLN A 12 14.58 -2.93 -12.47
C GLN A 12 14.05 -2.57 -13.88
N ALA A 13 13.30 -1.46 -13.99
CA ALA A 13 12.64 -0.97 -15.21
C ALA A 13 11.47 -1.81 -15.76
N GLN A 14 11.08 -2.90 -15.09
CA GLN A 14 9.88 -3.67 -15.40
C GLN A 14 8.72 -3.25 -14.48
N ASP A 15 7.51 -3.18 -15.02
CA ASP A 15 6.31 -2.97 -14.22
C ASP A 15 6.13 -4.15 -13.27
N PHE A 16 5.96 -3.83 -11.99
CA PHE A 16 5.86 -4.80 -10.92
C PHE A 16 4.60 -4.52 -10.12
N GLU A 17 3.77 -5.55 -9.99
CA GLU A 17 2.57 -5.53 -9.16
C GLU A 17 2.74 -6.58 -8.06
N HIS A 18 2.36 -6.20 -6.85
CA HIS A 18 2.37 -7.10 -5.73
C HIS A 18 1.15 -6.88 -4.85
N GLU A 19 0.39 -7.95 -4.64
CA GLU A 19 -0.76 -7.99 -3.76
C GLU A 19 -0.41 -8.66 -2.43
N GLY A 20 -1.05 -8.22 -1.36
CA GLY A 20 -0.86 -8.79 -0.04
C GLY A 20 -1.92 -8.34 0.94
N MET A 21 -1.84 -8.89 2.16
CA MET A 21 -2.78 -8.60 3.23
C MET A 21 -2.01 -8.21 4.49
N LEU A 22 -2.40 -7.09 5.09
CA LEU A 22 -1.88 -6.65 6.38
C LEU A 22 -2.69 -7.31 7.50
N SER A 23 -2.00 -8.07 8.34
CA SER A 23 -2.58 -8.66 9.56
C SER A 23 -2.56 -7.66 10.71
N GLU A 24 -3.39 -7.90 11.73
CA GLU A 24 -3.50 -7.02 12.92
C GLU A 24 -2.17 -6.86 13.67
N GLU A 25 -1.33 -7.89 13.67
CA GLU A 25 0.01 -7.83 14.26
C GLU A 25 0.91 -6.80 13.56
N GLN A 26 0.80 -6.69 12.23
CA GLN A 26 1.57 -5.71 11.44
C GLN A 26 1.01 -4.29 11.58
N LEU A 27 -0.27 -4.18 11.94
CA LEU A 27 -0.96 -2.92 12.19
C LEU A 27 -0.86 -2.47 13.66
N SER A 28 -0.18 -3.25 14.51
CA SER A 28 -0.02 -2.91 15.92
C SER A 28 0.76 -1.59 16.08
N GLY A 29 0.14 -0.61 16.74
CA GLY A 29 0.69 0.73 16.91
C GLY A 29 0.60 1.63 15.67
N VAL A 30 -0.09 1.18 14.61
CA VAL A 30 -0.33 1.96 13.39
C VAL A 30 -1.71 2.56 13.42
N ASP A 31 -1.82 3.84 13.06
CA ASP A 31 -3.11 4.49 12.92
C ASP A 31 -3.82 3.98 11.65
N ILE A 32 -4.73 3.02 11.83
CA ILE A 32 -5.50 2.41 10.74
C ILE A 32 -6.45 3.40 10.06
N ARG A 33 -6.70 4.59 10.64
CA ARG A 33 -7.48 5.66 9.99
C ARG A 33 -6.63 6.47 9.01
N GLN A 34 -5.31 6.33 9.07
CA GLN A 34 -4.38 6.96 8.16
C GLN A 34 -3.94 5.98 7.08
N ASP A 35 -4.56 6.08 5.91
CA ASP A 35 -4.28 5.19 4.78
C ASP A 35 -2.80 5.23 4.36
N THR A 36 -2.18 6.41 4.43
CA THR A 36 -0.74 6.55 4.16
C THR A 36 0.14 5.76 5.13
N ALA A 37 -0.30 5.59 6.39
CA ALA A 37 0.40 4.75 7.36
C ALA A 37 0.27 3.27 6.98
N LEU A 38 -0.92 2.84 6.54
CA LEU A 38 -1.15 1.48 6.04
C LEU A 38 -0.25 1.15 4.84
N ILE A 39 -0.17 2.07 3.86
CA ILE A 39 0.72 1.92 2.69
C ILE A 39 2.17 1.79 3.14
N ASN A 40 2.61 2.60 4.11
CA ASN A 40 3.98 2.53 4.62
C ASN A 40 4.28 1.19 5.31
N VAL A 41 3.31 0.62 6.04
CA VAL A 41 3.45 -0.71 6.64
C VAL A 41 3.61 -1.77 5.54
N ALA A 42 2.75 -1.75 4.53
CA ALA A 42 2.84 -2.68 3.40
C ALA A 42 4.22 -2.61 2.72
N ILE A 43 4.69 -1.40 2.39
CA ILE A 43 6.02 -1.21 1.78
C ILE A 43 7.14 -1.72 2.69
N ARG A 44 7.05 -1.47 4.01
CA ARG A 44 8.06 -1.93 4.99
C ARG A 44 8.08 -3.46 5.10
N THR A 45 6.91 -4.09 5.09
CA THR A 45 6.76 -5.54 5.07
C THR A 45 7.43 -6.13 3.83
N LEU A 46 7.12 -5.62 2.65
CA LEU A 46 7.73 -6.07 1.39
C LEU A 46 9.25 -5.91 1.39
N ARG A 47 9.74 -4.76 1.88
CA ARG A 47 11.17 -4.53 2.02
C ARG A 47 11.84 -5.54 2.96
N SER A 48 11.16 -5.92 4.04
CA SER A 48 11.66 -6.93 4.99
C SER A 48 11.69 -8.33 4.38
N GLN A 49 10.87 -8.59 3.36
CA GLN A 49 10.89 -9.81 2.55
C GLN A 49 11.89 -9.75 1.39
N GLY A 50 12.66 -8.66 1.26
CA GLY A 50 13.62 -8.45 0.16
C GLY A 50 13.00 -7.93 -1.13
N ILE A 51 11.71 -7.57 -1.12
CA ILE A 51 11.02 -7.01 -2.28
C ILE A 51 11.18 -5.49 -2.23
N GLU A 52 12.09 -4.97 -3.06
CA GLU A 52 12.31 -3.54 -3.24
C GLU A 52 11.92 -3.10 -4.65
N ALA A 53 10.93 -2.21 -4.73
CA ALA A 53 10.45 -1.63 -5.97
C ALA A 53 10.13 -0.13 -5.78
N GLU A 54 10.17 0.62 -6.87
CA GLU A 54 9.71 2.01 -6.89
C GLU A 54 8.18 2.05 -7.03
N TRP A 55 7.51 1.97 -5.88
CA TRP A 55 6.05 2.01 -5.79
C TRP A 55 5.48 3.37 -6.20
N GLN A 56 4.54 3.35 -7.15
CA GLN A 56 3.90 4.52 -7.75
C GLN A 56 2.40 4.55 -7.51
N GLU A 57 1.75 3.39 -7.36
CA GLU A 57 0.32 3.27 -7.09
C GLU A 57 0.09 2.22 -5.99
N CYS A 58 -0.92 2.45 -5.16
CA CYS A 58 -1.35 1.53 -4.13
C CYS A 58 -2.87 1.53 -4.04
N VAL A 59 -3.50 0.37 -4.16
CA VAL A 59 -4.92 0.19 -3.86
C VAL A 59 -5.02 -0.39 -2.46
N LEU A 60 -5.86 0.22 -1.61
CA LEU A 60 -6.19 -0.31 -0.29
C LEU A 60 -7.66 -0.72 -0.27
N GLU A 61 -7.95 -1.92 0.21
CA GLU A 61 -9.30 -2.43 0.35
C GLU A 61 -9.46 -3.10 1.72
N SER A 62 -10.63 -2.94 2.32
CA SER A 62 -10.96 -3.61 3.58
C SER A 62 -12.45 -3.92 3.63
N ALA A 63 -12.88 -4.80 4.54
CA ALA A 63 -14.30 -5.11 4.69
C ALA A 63 -15.16 -3.87 5.05
N GLU A 64 -14.56 -2.86 5.68
CA GLU A 64 -15.26 -1.64 6.14
C GLU A 64 -15.22 -0.48 5.14
N ARG A 65 -14.29 -0.52 4.17
CA ARG A 65 -14.05 0.59 3.25
C ARG A 65 -13.87 0.07 1.82
N PRO A 66 -14.53 0.71 0.83
CA PRO A 66 -14.35 0.32 -0.56
C PRO A 66 -12.90 0.49 -1.00
N ALA A 67 -12.51 -0.20 -2.06
CA ALA A 67 -11.18 -0.06 -2.65
C ALA A 67 -10.85 1.41 -2.96
N GLN A 68 -9.78 1.93 -2.36
CA GLN A 68 -9.28 3.27 -2.54
C GLN A 68 -7.92 3.22 -3.22
N THR A 69 -7.80 3.89 -4.37
CA THR A 69 -6.54 3.98 -5.11
C THR A 69 -5.77 5.21 -4.67
N TYR A 70 -4.49 5.03 -4.36
CA TYR A 70 -3.55 6.07 -3.99
C TYR A 70 -2.41 6.09 -5.00
N ILE A 71 -2.02 7.29 -5.41
CA ILE A 71 -0.87 7.49 -6.30
C ILE A 71 0.22 8.24 -5.55
N ARG A 72 1.48 7.87 -5.80
CA ARG A 72 2.64 8.52 -5.21
C ARG A 72 3.04 9.70 -6.07
N TYR A 73 2.73 10.91 -5.61
CA TYR A 73 3.07 12.15 -6.28
C TYR A 73 3.97 13.00 -5.38
N LYS A 74 5.11 13.48 -5.91
CA LYS A 74 6.09 14.29 -5.15
C LYS A 74 6.46 13.68 -3.78
N LYS A 75 6.74 12.37 -3.75
CA LYS A 75 7.05 11.59 -2.54
C LYS A 75 5.92 11.49 -1.49
N ARG A 76 4.69 11.89 -1.83
CA ARG A 76 3.52 11.77 -0.96
C ARG A 76 2.46 10.88 -1.61
N TRP A 77 1.84 10.01 -0.82
CA TRP A 77 0.68 9.23 -1.26
C TRP A 77 -0.56 10.13 -1.24
N THR A 78 -1.23 10.20 -2.38
CA THR A 78 -2.44 11.00 -2.57
C THR A 78 -3.57 10.11 -3.02
N LEU A 79 -4.73 10.20 -2.38
CA LEU A 79 -5.93 9.49 -2.81
C LEU A 79 -6.32 9.97 -4.22
N GLN A 80 -6.32 9.04 -5.17
CA GLN A 80 -6.85 9.27 -6.50
C GLN A 80 -8.38 9.22 -6.41
N LYS A 81 -9.00 10.40 -6.38
CA LYS A 81 -10.46 10.50 -6.48
C LYS A 81 -10.85 10.19 -7.93
N VAL A 82 -11.43 9.02 -8.16
CA VAL A 82 -12.16 8.74 -9.40
C VAL A 82 -13.38 9.66 -9.39
N ARG A 83 -13.50 10.53 -10.40
CA ARG A 83 -14.60 11.48 -10.57
C ARG A 83 -15.85 10.80 -11.09
#